data_AF-A0A8T8TTD4-F1
#
_entry.id   AF-A0A8T8TTD4-F1
#
_cell.length_a   1.000
_cell.length_b   1.000
_cell.length_c   1.000
_cell.angle_alpha   90.00
_cell.angle_beta   90.00
_cell.angle_gamma   90.00
#
_symmetry.space_group_name_H-M   'P 1'
#
loop_
_entity.id
_entity.type
_entity.pdbx_description
1 polymer ?
#
loop_
_entity_poly.entity_id
_entity_poly.type
_entity_poly.pdbx_seq_one_letter_code
_entity_poly.pdbx_strand_id
1 'polypeptide(L)'
;MPGGSDAAWPEIKEIFQKTAAQSDGEPCCDWVGQTGAGHYVKMVHNGIEYGDMQLIGEAYDILKRGLGLHESEIADIFTEWNTGVLDSFLIEITRDILKYNDDDGEPLVTKILDSAGQKGTGKWTAINALDLGQPVTLIG
;
A
#
# COMPACT_ATOMS: atom_id res chain seq x y z
N MET A 1 2.27 7.46 13.32
CA MET A 1 0.87 7.72 13.70
C MET A 1 0.70 7.55 15.22
N PRO A 2 1.34 8.37 16.06
CA PRO A 2 1.24 8.27 17.52
C PRO A 2 -0.17 8.58 18.03
N GLY A 3 -0.62 7.82 19.02
CA GLY A 3 -1.84 8.07 19.79
C GLY A 3 -1.75 7.46 21.18
N GLY A 4 -2.62 7.85 22.11
CA GLY A 4 -2.58 7.37 23.50
C GLY A 4 -2.80 8.47 24.53
N SER A 5 -1.81 8.71 25.39
CA SER A 5 -1.81 9.78 26.40
C SER A 5 -1.33 11.10 25.81
N ASP A 6 -2.16 12.15 25.88
CA ASP A 6 -1.79 13.49 25.41
C ASP A 6 -0.54 14.03 26.15
N ALA A 7 -0.38 13.67 27.43
CA ALA A 7 0.77 14.08 28.24
C ALA A 7 2.09 13.46 27.78
N ALA A 8 2.05 12.31 27.07
CA ALA A 8 3.25 11.67 26.56
C ALA A 8 3.73 12.28 25.23
N TRP A 9 2.85 12.94 24.47
CA TRP A 9 3.20 13.48 23.16
C TRP A 9 4.33 14.51 23.20
N PRO A 10 4.31 15.55 24.06
CA PRO A 10 5.41 16.51 24.16
C PRO A 10 6.77 15.87 24.43
N GLU A 11 6.80 14.79 25.21
CA GLU A 11 8.02 14.08 25.61
C GLU A 11 8.68 13.30 24.45
N ILE A 12 7.87 12.79 23.51
CA ILE A 12 8.35 11.95 22.40
C ILE A 12 8.34 12.66 21.04
N LYS A 13 7.64 13.81 20.93
CA LYS A 13 7.38 14.53 19.68
C LYS A 13 8.66 14.79 18.89
N GLU A 14 9.67 15.36 19.54
CA GLU A 14 10.91 15.75 18.87
C GLU A 14 11.61 14.55 18.24
N ILE A 15 11.72 13.44 18.98
CA ILE A 15 12.36 12.22 18.50
C ILE A 15 11.56 11.64 17.32
N PHE A 16 10.24 11.55 17.45
CA PHE A 16 9.36 10.98 16.43
C PHE A 16 9.37 11.81 15.15
N GLN A 17 9.30 13.13 15.25
CA GLN A 17 9.28 14.01 14.08
C GLN A 17 10.64 14.11 13.39
N LYS A 18 11.75 14.07 14.14
CA LYS A 18 13.11 14.07 13.55
C LYS A 18 13.48 12.77 12.84
N THR A 19 12.90 11.64 13.27
CA THR A 19 13.20 10.32 12.69
C THR A 19 12.20 9.90 11.61
N ALA A 20 11.05 10.58 11.51
CA ALA A 20 10.08 10.35 10.45
C ALA A 20 10.60 10.82 9.08
N ALA A 21 10.08 10.19 8.02
CA ALA A 21 10.20 10.72 6.67
C ALA A 21 9.66 12.15 6.61
N GLN A 22 10.22 12.96 5.72
CA GLN A 22 9.80 14.34 5.50
C GLN A 22 9.14 14.46 4.13
N SER A 23 8.02 15.17 4.06
CA SER A 23 7.33 15.53 2.81
C SER A 23 7.17 17.04 2.79
N ASP A 24 7.72 17.70 1.76
CA ASP A 24 7.67 19.17 1.62
C ASP A 24 8.15 19.95 2.86
N GLY A 25 9.11 19.38 3.59
CA GLY A 25 9.66 19.95 4.82
C GLY A 25 8.84 19.69 6.07
N GLU A 26 7.74 18.94 5.98
CA GLU A 26 6.93 18.52 7.12
C GLU A 26 7.16 17.04 7.48
N PRO A 27 7.25 16.69 8.77
CA PRO A 27 7.40 15.31 9.19
C PRO A 27 6.11 14.52 8.95
N CYS A 28 6.23 13.31 8.39
CA CYS A 28 5.13 12.35 8.25
C CYS A 28 4.76 11.68 9.59
N CYS A 29 4.65 12.48 10.65
CA CYS A 29 4.31 12.05 11.99
C CYS A 29 3.72 13.21 12.80
N ASP A 30 2.47 13.04 13.24
CA ASP A 30 1.82 13.94 14.19
C ASP A 30 0.87 13.19 15.12
N TRP A 31 0.42 13.87 16.17
CA TRP A 31 -0.54 13.35 17.13
C TRP A 31 -1.88 13.03 16.48
N VAL A 32 -2.24 11.75 16.49
CA VAL A 32 -3.48 11.27 15.87
C VAL A 32 -4.66 11.38 16.84
N GLY A 33 -4.45 11.14 18.13
CA GLY A 33 -5.50 11.26 19.13
C GLY A 33 -5.35 10.30 20.31
N GLN A 34 -6.35 10.32 21.18
CA GLN A 34 -6.32 9.59 22.43
C GLN A 34 -6.46 8.07 22.24
N THR A 35 -6.06 7.32 23.27
CA THR A 35 -6.26 5.86 23.36
C THR A 35 -5.65 5.09 22.18
N GLY A 36 -6.44 4.29 21.45
CA GLY A 36 -5.98 3.46 20.33
C GLY A 36 -5.94 4.16 18.98
N ALA A 37 -6.16 5.48 18.90
CA ALA A 37 -6.34 6.19 17.63
C ALA A 37 -5.17 5.98 16.64
N GLY A 38 -3.93 6.00 17.14
CA GLY A 38 -2.74 5.75 16.31
C GLY A 38 -2.73 4.37 15.66
N HIS A 39 -3.07 3.33 16.41
CA HIS A 39 -3.20 1.96 15.87
C HIS A 39 -4.39 1.83 14.92
N TYR A 40 -5.49 2.51 15.21
CA TYR A 40 -6.67 2.52 14.34
C TYR A 40 -6.35 3.11 12.96
N VAL A 41 -5.69 4.27 12.90
CA VAL A 41 -5.26 4.85 11.62
C VAL A 41 -4.29 3.93 10.88
N LYS A 42 -3.38 3.25 11.59
CA LYS A 42 -2.48 2.28 10.95
C LYS A 42 -3.22 1.05 10.39
N MET A 43 -4.24 0.57 11.10
CA MET A 43 -5.11 -0.52 10.64
C MET A 43 -5.79 -0.12 9.32
N VAL A 44 -6.42 1.07 9.28
CA VAL A 44 -7.07 1.60 8.07
C VAL A 44 -6.07 1.80 6.93
N HIS A 45 -4.88 2.32 7.19
CA HIS A 45 -3.81 2.41 6.18
C HIS A 45 -3.48 1.05 5.56
N ASN A 46 -3.38 -0.02 6.35
CA ASN A 46 -3.20 -1.36 5.79
C ASN A 46 -4.43 -1.86 5.03
N GLY A 47 -5.64 -1.43 5.38
CA GLY A 47 -6.82 -1.71 4.55
C GLY A 47 -6.72 -1.05 3.18
N ILE A 48 -6.33 0.23 3.13
CA ILE A 48 -6.14 0.98 1.88
C ILE A 48 -5.05 0.33 1.03
N GLU A 49 -3.92 -0.06 1.64
CA GLU A 49 -2.82 -0.77 0.97
C GLU A 49 -3.29 -2.06 0.27
N TYR A 50 -4.17 -2.85 0.90
CA TYR A 50 -4.74 -4.05 0.28
C TYR A 50 -5.58 -3.70 -0.95
N GLY A 51 -6.37 -2.63 -0.86
CA GLY A 51 -7.17 -2.12 -1.97
C GLY A 51 -6.32 -1.68 -3.16
N ASP A 52 -5.27 -0.90 -2.91
CA ASP A 52 -4.36 -0.41 -3.96
C ASP A 52 -3.63 -1.58 -4.66
N MET A 53 -3.11 -2.53 -3.87
CA MET A 53 -2.46 -3.73 -4.42
C MET A 53 -3.42 -4.58 -5.27
N GLN A 54 -4.68 -4.72 -4.84
CA GLN A 54 -5.70 -5.46 -5.59
C GLN A 54 -6.05 -4.76 -6.91
N LEU A 55 -6.25 -3.44 -6.90
CA LEU A 55 -6.52 -2.65 -8.11
C LEU A 55 -5.37 -2.74 -9.11
N ILE A 56 -4.12 -2.67 -8.63
CA ILE A 56 -2.93 -2.85 -9.45
C ILE A 56 -2.87 -4.26 -10.04
N GLY A 57 -3.17 -5.28 -9.23
CA GLY A 57 -3.24 -6.68 -9.67
C GLY A 57 -4.30 -6.91 -10.76
N GLU A 58 -5.47 -6.26 -10.65
CA GLU A 58 -6.52 -6.30 -11.67
C GLU A 58 -6.10 -5.60 -12.96
N ALA A 59 -5.46 -4.42 -12.87
CA ALA A 59 -4.92 -3.74 -14.04
C ALA A 59 -3.89 -4.63 -14.76
N TYR A 60 -3.00 -5.27 -14.02
CA TYR A 60 -2.05 -6.26 -14.57
C TYR A 60 -2.78 -7.44 -15.25
N ASP A 61 -3.78 -8.04 -14.61
CA ASP A 61 -4.51 -9.19 -15.17
C ASP A 61 -5.27 -8.83 -16.46
N ILE A 62 -5.85 -7.62 -16.53
CA ILE A 62 -6.50 -7.11 -17.73
C ILE A 62 -5.48 -6.94 -18.87
N LEU A 63 -4.32 -6.33 -18.61
CA LEU A 63 -3.28 -6.14 -19.62
C LEU A 63 -2.70 -7.49 -20.09
N LYS A 64 -2.45 -8.41 -19.17
CA LYS A 64 -1.88 -9.73 -19.47
C LYS A 64 -2.86 -10.64 -20.17
N ARG A 65 -4.01 -10.95 -19.57
CA ARG A 65 -4.95 -11.93 -20.12
C ARG A 65 -5.97 -11.32 -21.07
N GLY A 66 -6.34 -10.06 -20.85
CA GLY A 66 -7.30 -9.35 -21.69
C GLY A 66 -6.69 -8.84 -22.99
N LEU A 67 -5.46 -8.30 -22.94
CA LEU A 67 -4.76 -7.78 -24.12
C LEU A 67 -3.60 -8.67 -24.61
N GLY A 68 -3.18 -9.67 -23.84
CA GLY A 68 -2.11 -10.59 -24.26
C GLY A 68 -0.70 -10.00 -24.17
N LEU A 69 -0.51 -8.92 -23.42
CA LEU A 69 0.78 -8.25 -23.32
C LEU A 69 1.80 -9.05 -22.50
N HIS A 70 3.06 -8.99 -22.90
CA HIS A 70 4.17 -9.55 -22.14
C HIS A 70 4.53 -8.66 -20.94
N GLU A 71 5.08 -9.24 -19.86
CA GLU A 71 5.40 -8.53 -18.62
C GLU A 71 6.26 -7.27 -18.85
N SER A 72 7.21 -7.32 -19.78
CA SER A 72 8.04 -6.16 -20.14
C SER A 72 7.22 -5.01 -20.72
N GLU A 73 6.24 -5.29 -21.57
CA GLU A 73 5.35 -4.27 -22.16
C GLU A 73 4.44 -3.67 -21.08
N ILE A 74 3.92 -4.52 -20.18
CA ILE A 74 3.11 -4.07 -19.05
C ILE A 74 3.96 -3.19 -18.13
N ALA A 75 5.22 -3.56 -17.88
CA ALA A 75 6.12 -2.76 -17.07
C ALA A 75 6.40 -1.37 -17.65
N ASP A 76 6.45 -1.23 -18.96
CA ASP A 76 6.60 0.08 -19.62
C ASP A 76 5.35 0.93 -19.48
N ILE A 77 4.15 0.33 -19.51
CA ILE A 77 2.89 1.02 -19.17
C ILE A 77 2.91 1.52 -17.72
N PHE A 78 3.27 0.66 -16.76
CA PHE A 78 3.40 1.06 -15.35
C PHE A 78 4.50 2.12 -15.16
N THR A 79 5.56 2.09 -15.97
CA THR A 79 6.61 3.12 -15.98
C THR A 79 6.03 4.47 -16.40
N GLU A 80 5.21 4.52 -17.46
CA GLU A 80 4.52 5.72 -17.90
C GLU A 80 3.55 6.24 -16.82
N TRP A 81 2.72 5.35 -16.25
CA TRP A 81 1.75 5.70 -15.22
C TRP A 81 2.40 6.33 -13.98
N ASN A 82 3.60 5.87 -13.60
CA ASN A 82 4.35 6.42 -12.48
C ASN A 82 4.96 7.81 -12.73
N THR A 83 4.82 8.36 -13.95
CA THR A 83 5.22 9.75 -14.26
C THR A 83 4.02 10.69 -14.32
N GLY A 84 2.81 10.13 -14.20
CA GLY A 84 1.55 10.85 -14.30
C GLY A 84 0.78 10.85 -12.99
N VAL A 85 -0.55 10.78 -13.10
CA VAL A 85 -1.47 10.87 -11.95
C VAL A 85 -1.41 9.68 -11.00
N LEU A 86 -0.74 8.60 -11.40
CA LEU A 86 -0.57 7.38 -10.61
C LEU A 86 0.83 7.27 -9.98
N ASP A 87 1.64 8.34 -10.01
CA ASP A 87 2.95 8.36 -9.34
C ASP A 87 2.81 7.97 -7.86
N SER A 88 3.33 6.78 -7.54
CA SER A 88 3.21 6.20 -6.21
C SER A 88 4.20 5.05 -6.04
N PHE A 89 4.59 4.81 -4.80
CA PHE A 89 5.52 3.73 -4.46
C PHE A 89 5.05 2.34 -4.95
N LEU A 90 3.75 2.04 -4.86
CA LEU A 90 3.22 0.74 -5.28
C LEU A 90 3.28 0.55 -6.82
N ILE A 91 3.08 1.61 -7.59
CA ILE A 91 3.23 1.57 -9.06
C ILE A 91 4.70 1.43 -9.43
N GLU A 92 5.60 2.13 -8.74
CA GLU A 92 7.05 2.00 -8.90
C GLU A 92 7.55 0.57 -8.64
N ILE A 93 7.22 -0.05 -7.51
CA ILE A 93 7.68 -1.42 -7.26
C ILE A 93 7.03 -2.42 -8.23
N THR A 94 5.83 -2.13 -8.74
CA THR A 94 5.16 -2.98 -9.72
C THR A 94 5.90 -2.97 -11.06
N ARG A 95 6.30 -1.80 -11.59
CA ARG A 95 7.13 -1.75 -12.81
C ARG A 95 8.45 -2.49 -12.64
N ASP A 96 9.05 -2.42 -11.45
CA ASP A 96 10.34 -3.05 -11.16
C ASP A 96 10.20 -4.58 -11.04
N ILE A 97 9.14 -5.07 -10.38
CA ILE A 97 8.80 -6.49 -10.29
C ILE A 97 8.57 -7.08 -11.69
N LEU A 98 7.82 -6.38 -12.54
CA LEU A 98 7.52 -6.85 -13.90
C LEU A 98 8.76 -6.87 -14.82
N LYS A 99 9.77 -6.04 -14.52
CA LYS A 99 11.07 -6.03 -15.23
C LYS A 99 12.04 -7.09 -14.71
N TYR A 100 11.76 -7.69 -13.56
CA TYR A 100 12.67 -8.63 -12.93
C TYR A 100 12.55 -10.02 -13.56
N ASN A 101 13.60 -10.41 -14.27
CA ASN A 101 13.73 -11.75 -14.83
C ASN A 101 14.49 -12.68 -13.89
N ASP A 102 14.11 -13.96 -13.92
CA ASP A 102 14.82 -15.05 -13.26
C ASP A 102 16.08 -15.45 -14.06
N ASP A 103 16.87 -16.40 -13.53
CA ASP A 103 18.14 -16.83 -14.13
C ASP A 103 18.02 -17.41 -15.56
N ASP A 104 16.83 -17.87 -15.95
CA ASP A 104 16.54 -18.37 -17.29
C ASP A 104 16.07 -17.27 -18.28
N GLY A 105 15.99 -16.03 -17.82
CA GLY A 105 15.57 -14.87 -18.62
C GLY A 105 14.06 -14.65 -18.66
N GLU A 106 13.25 -15.52 -18.06
CA GLU A 106 11.80 -15.38 -17.99
C GLU A 106 11.37 -14.50 -16.80
N PRO A 107 10.27 -13.73 -16.90
CA PRO A 107 9.83 -12.87 -15.81
C PRO A 107 9.51 -13.66 -14.53
N LEU A 108 10.19 -13.36 -13.42
CA LEU A 108 10.09 -14.12 -12.17
C LEU A 108 8.66 -14.15 -11.63
N VAL A 109 7.93 -13.04 -11.78
CA VAL A 109 6.54 -12.89 -11.31
C VAL A 109 5.61 -13.99 -11.84
N THR A 110 5.89 -14.55 -13.01
CA THR A 110 5.06 -15.61 -13.63
C THR A 110 5.24 -16.98 -13.00
N LYS A 111 6.29 -17.15 -12.18
CA LYS A 111 6.62 -18.40 -11.49
C LYS A 111 6.26 -18.37 -10.02
N ILE A 112 5.84 -17.21 -9.50
CA ILE A 112 5.40 -17.06 -8.11
C ILE A 112 4.02 -17.71 -7.97
N LEU A 113 3.85 -18.54 -6.94
CA LEU A 113 2.55 -19.13 -6.61
C LEU A 113 1.54 -18.02 -6.29
N ASP A 114 0.41 -18.04 -6.99
CA ASP A 114 -0.69 -17.08 -6.93
C ASP A 114 -1.60 -17.29 -5.70
N SER A 115 -0.97 -17.39 -4.52
CA SER A 115 -1.65 -17.55 -3.23
C SER A 115 -1.25 -16.42 -2.28
N ALA A 116 -2.01 -15.33 -2.29
CA ALA A 116 -1.74 -14.16 -1.45
C ALA A 116 -1.87 -14.48 0.05
N GLY A 117 -0.79 -14.25 0.80
CA GLY A 117 -0.81 -14.31 2.26
C GLY A 117 -1.36 -13.02 2.88
N GLN A 118 -1.86 -13.10 4.11
CA GLN A 118 -2.27 -11.93 4.90
C GLN A 118 -1.93 -12.10 6.39
N LYS A 119 -1.71 -10.99 7.09
CA LYS A 119 -1.38 -10.98 8.53
C LYS A 119 -2.53 -10.46 9.42
N GLY A 120 -3.73 -10.28 8.88
CA GLY A 120 -4.94 -9.93 9.62
C GLY A 120 -5.33 -8.46 9.63
N THR A 121 -4.41 -7.51 9.44
CA THR A 121 -4.71 -6.07 9.57
C THR A 121 -5.70 -5.56 8.52
N GLY A 122 -5.62 -6.02 7.26
CA GLY A 122 -6.61 -5.69 6.24
C GLY A 122 -8.01 -6.21 6.59
N LYS A 123 -8.09 -7.46 7.08
CA LYS A 123 -9.34 -8.07 7.57
C LYS A 123 -9.97 -7.28 8.72
N TRP A 124 -9.15 -6.75 9.65
CA TRP A 124 -9.66 -5.93 10.76
C TRP A 124 -10.32 -4.64 10.28
N THR A 125 -9.79 -4.00 9.23
CA THR A 125 -10.44 -2.82 8.61
C THR A 125 -11.81 -3.16 8.04
N ALA A 126 -11.93 -4.27 7.31
CA ALA A 126 -13.20 -4.72 6.75
C ALA A 126 -14.23 -5.06 7.85
N ILE A 127 -13.82 -5.78 8.90
CA ILE A 127 -14.69 -6.09 10.04
C ILE A 127 -15.15 -4.81 10.74
N ASN A 128 -14.22 -3.90 11.00
CA ASN A 128 -14.56 -2.66 11.69
C ASN A 128 -15.51 -1.77 10.86
N ALA A 129 -15.39 -1.78 9.54
CA ALA A 129 -16.34 -1.11 8.65
C ALA A 129 -17.76 -1.67 8.80
N LEU A 130 -17.89 -3.00 8.91
CA LEU A 130 -19.18 -3.65 9.18
C LEU A 130 -19.75 -3.24 10.55
N ASP A 131 -18.92 -3.23 11.59
CA ASP A 131 -19.33 -2.83 12.95
C ASP A 131 -19.84 -1.38 13.00
N LEU A 132 -19.22 -0.48 12.23
CA LEU A 132 -19.59 0.93 12.13
C LEU A 132 -20.68 1.22 11.09
N GLY A 133 -21.15 0.21 10.36
CA GLY A 133 -22.14 0.36 9.30
C GLY A 133 -21.67 1.25 8.15
N GLN A 134 -20.37 1.23 7.83
CA GLN A 134 -19.77 2.03 6.76
C GLN A 134 -19.49 1.18 5.50
N PRO A 135 -19.83 1.68 4.30
CA PRO A 135 -19.69 0.90 3.06
C PRO A 135 -18.26 0.94 2.50
N VAL A 136 -17.32 0.25 3.14
CA VAL A 136 -15.91 0.16 2.71
C VAL A 136 -15.71 -1.05 1.79
N THR A 137 -16.41 -1.05 0.65
CA THR A 137 -16.59 -2.25 -0.19
C THR A 137 -15.35 -2.71 -0.93
N LEU A 138 -14.42 -1.80 -1.24
CA LEU A 138 -13.21 -2.14 -2.01
C LEU A 138 -12.18 -2.93 -1.18
N ILE A 139 -12.14 -2.70 0.13
CA ILE A 139 -11.20 -3.35 1.06
C ILE A 139 -11.74 -4.71 1.55
N GLY A 140 -13.06 -4.90 1.48
CA GLY A 140 -13.79 -6.04 2.05
C GLY A 140 -13.79 -7.32 1.23
#